data_AF-A0A644SSF6-F1
#
_entry.id   AF-A0A644SSF6-F1
#
_cell.length_a   1.000
_cell.length_b   1.000
_cell.length_c   1.000
_cell.angle_alpha   90.00
_cell.angle_beta   90.00
_cell.angle_gamma   90.00
#
_symmetry.space_group_name_H-M   'P 1'
#
loop_
_entity.id
_entity.type
_entity.pdbx_description
1 polymer ?
#
loop_
_entity_poly.entity_id
_entity_poly.type
_entity_poly.pdbx_seq_one_letter_code
_entity_poly.pdbx_strand_id
1 'polypeptide(L)' 'MKNYYIARVNVIVDGNESVIETVAGLGYDLNVVKRVAIRRVKERFPNSENFAAVLISNDAYNYDDYKKMTCGNPGWIIEK' A
#
# COMPACT_ATOMS: atom_id res chain seq x y z
N MET A 1 -5.14 0.57 21.35
CA MET A 1 -4.06 -0.21 20.71
C MET A 1 -3.82 0.33 19.30
N LYS A 2 -2.55 0.42 18.87
CA LYS A 2 -2.18 0.89 17.52
C LYS A 2 -2.17 -0.30 16.56
N ASN A 3 -3.32 -0.63 15.98
CA ASN A 3 -3.46 -1.79 15.11
C ASN A 3 -3.65 -1.42 13.63
N TYR A 4 -3.85 -0.13 13.33
CA TYR A 4 -3.96 0.36 11.96
C TYR A 4 -2.60 0.78 11.44
N TYR A 5 -2.39 0.67 10.14
CA TYR A 5 -1.15 1.06 9.50
C TYR A 5 -1.40 1.82 8.21
N ILE A 6 -0.45 2.69 7.88
CA ILE A 6 -0.28 3.26 6.55
C ILE A 6 1.17 2.98 6.14
N ALA A 7 1.35 2.20 5.09
CA ALA A 7 2.64 1.81 4.56
C ALA A 7 2.86 2.41 3.19
N ARG A 8 4.05 2.95 2.94
CA ARG A 8 4.49 3.42 1.63
C ARG A 8 5.43 2.39 1.04
N VAL A 9 5.16 1.97 -0.18
CA VAL A 9 5.89 0.90 -0.86
C VAL A 9 6.34 1.43 -2.21
N ASN A 10 7.63 1.34 -2.50
CA ASN A 10 8.11 1.53 -3.85
C ASN A 10 7.97 0.21 -4.62
N VAL A 11 7.36 0.26 -5.80
CA VAL A 11 7.29 -0.88 -6.71
C VAL A 11 8.09 -0.53 -7.95
N ILE A 12 9.17 -1.28 -8.16
CA ILE A 12 10.01 -1.20 -9.34
C ILE A 12 9.41 -2.12 -10.40
N VAL A 13 9.21 -1.60 -11.60
CA VAL A 13 8.60 -2.30 -12.75
C VAL A 13 9.66 -2.47 -13.84
N ASP A 14 9.91 -3.72 -14.22
CA ASP A 14 10.90 -4.13 -15.23
C ASP A 14 12.31 -3.51 -15.07
N GLY A 15 12.67 -3.09 -13.85
CA GLY A 15 13.96 -2.48 -13.52
C GLY A 15 14.14 -1.02 -13.93
N ASN A 16 13.15 -0.40 -14.60
CA ASN A 16 13.29 0.94 -15.18
C ASN A 16 12.31 1.96 -14.59
N GLU A 17 11.11 1.52 -14.21
CA GLU A 17 10.05 2.39 -13.69
C GLU A 17 9.89 2.20 -12.18
N SER A 18 9.50 3.26 -11.47
CA SER A 18 9.38 3.25 -10.01
C SER A 18 8.09 3.93 -9.59
N VAL A 19 7.22 3.19 -8.89
CA VAL A 19 5.90 3.68 -8.49
C VAL A 19 5.72 3.57 -6.98
N ILE A 20 5.44 4.70 -6.32
CA ILE A 20 5.17 4.72 -4.88
C ILE A 20 3.69 4.48 -4.65
N GLU A 21 3.37 3.35 -4.01
CA GLU A 21 2.04 3.00 -3.56
C GLU A 21 1.86 3.21 -2.07
N THR A 22 0.64 3.61 -1.69
CA THR A 22 0.25 3.70 -0.29
C THR A 22 -0.77 2.60 0.02
N VAL A 23 -0.41 1.73 0.96
CA VAL A 23 -1.26 0.62 1.44
C VAL A 23 -1.64 0.91 2.88
N ALA A 24 -2.93 0.96 3.15
CA ALA A 24 -3.49 1.27 4.46
C ALA A 24 -4.41 0.12 4.90
N GLY A 25 -4.40 -0.22 6.19
CA GLY A 25 -5.22 -1.32 6.69
C GLY A 25 -5.13 -1.56 8.20
N LEU A 26 -5.73 -2.66 8.64
CA LEU A 26 -5.67 -3.17 10.01
C LEU A 26 -4.79 -4.44 10.03
N GLY A 27 -3.97 -4.59 11.06
CA GLY A 27 -3.14 -5.80 11.25
C GLY A 27 -2.01 -5.84 10.21
N TYR A 28 -0.93 -5.12 10.48
CA TYR A 28 0.19 -5.03 9.56
C TYR A 28 0.84 -6.39 9.28
N ASP A 29 0.94 -6.73 8.00
CA ASP A 29 1.74 -7.83 7.46
C ASP A 29 2.48 -7.33 6.21
N LEU A 30 3.81 -7.42 6.24
CA LEU A 30 4.68 -6.93 5.17
C LEU A 30 4.43 -7.63 3.83
N ASN A 31 4.18 -8.94 3.85
CA ASN A 31 3.96 -9.72 2.64
C ASN A 31 2.61 -9.38 2.00
N VAL A 32 1.58 -9.14 2.82
CA VAL A 32 0.28 -8.65 2.35
C VAL A 32 0.45 -7.26 1.73
N VAL A 33 1.13 -6.34 2.42
CA VAL A 33 1.40 -4.99 1.94
C VAL A 33 2.10 -4.98 0.58
N LYS A 34 3.20 -5.74 0.44
CA LYS A 34 3.93 -5.87 -0.83
C LYS A 34 3.06 -6.44 -1.94
N ARG A 35 2.26 -7.48 -1.65
CA ARG A 35 1.37 -8.11 -2.62
C ARG A 35 0.28 -7.15 -3.11
N VAL A 36 -0.34 -6.39 -2.21
CA VAL A 36 -1.36 -5.39 -2.56
C VAL A 36 -0.77 -4.27 -3.39
N ALA A 37 0.41 -3.75 -3.03
CA ALA A 37 1.11 -2.73 -3.79
C ALA A 37 1.42 -3.20 -5.22
N ILE A 38 1.98 -4.42 -5.37
CA ILE A 38 2.24 -5.00 -6.70
C ILE A 38 0.95 -5.17 -7.49
N ARG A 39 -0.13 -5.65 -6.88
CA ARG A 39 -1.43 -5.83 -7.57
C ARG A 39 -1.94 -4.51 -8.16
N ARG A 40 -1.94 -3.42 -7.37
CA ARG A 40 -2.38 -2.09 -7.83
C ARG A 40 -1.47 -1.50 -8.91
N VAL A 41 -0.16 -1.80 -8.86
CA VAL A 41 0.78 -1.37 -9.90
C VAL A 41 0.57 -2.18 -11.18
N LYS A 42 0.34 -3.49 -11.07
CA LYS A 42 0.02 -4.35 -12.22
C LYS A 42 -1.20 -3.88 -13.02
N GLU A 43 -2.22 -3.34 -12.35
CA GLU A 43 -3.39 -2.75 -13.01
C GLU A 43 -3.04 -1.55 -13.90
N ARG A 44 -1.96 -0.82 -13.59
CA ARG A 44 -1.46 0.32 -14.39
C ARG A 44 -0.40 -0.08 -15.42
N PHE A 45 0.30 -1.20 -15.19
CA PHE A 45 1.36 -1.72 -16.06
C PHE A 45 1.04 -3.17 -16.49
N PRO A 46 -0.03 -3.39 -17.28
CA PRO A 46 -0.53 -4.73 -17.60
C PRO A 46 0.41 -5.55 -18.48
N ASN A 47 1.32 -4.91 -19.21
CA ASN A 47 2.28 -5.56 -20.13
C ASN A 47 3.64 -5.85 -19.47
N SER A 48 3.85 -5.40 -18.23
CA SER A 48 5.10 -5.62 -17.52
C SER A 48 5.15 -7.01 -16.90
N GLU A 49 6.33 -7.63 -16.90
CA GLU A 49 6.51 -9.01 -16.43
C GLU A 49 7.07 -9.04 -15.01
N ASN A 50 7.96 -8.09 -14.68
CA ASN A 50 8.73 -8.11 -13.44
C ASN A 50 8.34 -6.95 -12.52
N PHE A 51 8.07 -7.30 -11.26
CA PHE A 51 7.71 -6.33 -10.22
C PHE A 51 8.46 -6.63 -8.93
N ALA A 52 9.15 -5.64 -8.39
CA ALA A 52 9.84 -5.75 -7.11
C ALA A 52 9.31 -4.68 -6.13
N ALA A 53 8.85 -5.12 -4.95
CA ALA A 53 8.30 -4.22 -3.94
C ALA A 53 9.26 -4.02 -2.76
N VAL A 54 9.58 -2.76 -2.49
CA VAL A 54 10.45 -2.30 -1.41
C VAL A 54 9.62 -1.43 -0.45
N LEU A 55 9.60 -1.80 0.83
CA LEU A 55 8.95 -0.97 1.85
C LEU A 55 9.78 0.29 2.07
N ILE A 56 9.15 1.45 1.97
CA ILE A 56 9.77 2.75 2.29
C ILE A 56 9.51 3.09 3.75
N SER A 57 8.24 3.06 4.17
CA SER A 57 7.84 3.38 5.54
C SER A 57 6.61 2.59 5.94
N ASN A 58 6.44 2.42 7.26
CA ASN A 58 5.27 1.83 7.87
C ASN A 58 4.97 2.58 9.17
N ASP A 59 3.85 3.30 9.19
CA ASP A 59 3.43 4.10 10.32
C ASP A 59 2.22 3.45 10.99
N ALA A 60 2.29 3.26 12.30
CA ALA A 60 1.24 2.62 13.09
C ALA A 60 0.35 3.65 13.81
N TYR A 61 -0.96 3.51 13.66
CA TYR A 61 -1.96 4.45 14.14
C TYR A 61 -3.00 3.78 15.04
N ASN A 62 -3.59 4.58 15.94
CA ASN A 62 -4.90 4.25 16.49
C ASN A 62 -6.00 4.52 15.44
N TYR A 63 -7.23 4.17 15.74
CA TYR A 63 -8.34 4.30 14.79
C TYR A 63 -8.63 5.76 14.40
N ASP A 64 -8.58 6.68 15.35
CA ASP A 64 -8.93 8.09 15.13
C ASP A 64 -7.88 8.81 14.29
N ASP A 65 -6.60 8.56 14.56
CA ASP A 65 -5.49 9.11 13.77
C ASP A 65 -5.46 8.47 12.38
N TYR A 66 -5.73 7.17 12.27
CA TYR A 66 -5.85 6.49 10.98
C TYR A 66 -6.91 7.14 10.10
N LYS A 67 -8.10 7.40 10.64
CA LYS A 67 -9.20 8.08 9.92
C LYS A 67 -8.80 9.47 9.41
N LYS A 68 -8.09 10.26 10.23
CA LYS A 68 -7.61 11.59 9.85
C LYS A 68 -6.61 11.50 8.71
N MET A 69 -5.69 10.54 8.77
CA MET A 69 -4.64 10.38 7.77
C MET A 69 -5.14 9.82 6.44
N THR A 70 -6.23 9.04 6.42
CA THR A 70 -6.84 8.53 5.18
C THR A 70 -8.01 9.39 4.66
N CYS A 71 -8.15 10.64 5.12
CA CYS A 71 -9.23 11.57 4.72
C CYS A 71 -10.64 10.96 4.83
N GLY A 72 -10.93 10.20 5.89
CA GLY A 72 -12.25 9.64 6.14
C GLY A 72 -12.66 8.44 5.26
N ASN A 73 -11.92 8.13 4.19
CA ASN A 73 -12.18 6.93 3.38
C ASN A 73 -11.07 5.90 3.61
N PRO A 74 -11.19 5.04 4.63
CA PRO A 74 -10.18 4.02 4.86
C PRO A 74 -10.23 3.03 3.70
N GLY A 75 -9.07 2.69 3.11
CA GLY A 75 -8.95 1.96 1.83
C GLY A 75 -9.53 0.52 1.77
N TRP A 76 -10.33 0.10 2.76
CA TRP A 76 -11.21 -1.06 2.73
C TRP A 76 -12.66 -0.73 2.31
N ILE A 77 -13.02 0.55 2.23
CA ILE A 77 -14.23 0.99 1.53
C ILE A 77 -13.89 1.10 0.05
N ILE A 78 -14.13 0.01 -0.67
CA ILE A 78 -14.28 0.03 -2.12
C ILE A 78 -15.64 0.72 -2.33
N GLU A 79 -15.65 2.01 -2.67
CA GLU A 79 -16.86 2.61 -3.24
C GLU A 79 -17.16 1.87 -4.55
N LYS A 80 -18.32 1.21 -4.56
CA LYS A 80 -18.87 0.48 -5.70
C LYS A 80 -19.28 1.41 -6.82
#